data_AF-A0A3N5FFU8-F1
#
_entry.id   AF-A0A3N5FFU8-F1
#
_cell.length_a   1.000
_cell.length_b   1.000
_cell.length_c   1.000
_cell.angle_alpha   90.00
_cell.angle_beta   90.00
_cell.angle_gamma   90.00
#
_symmetry.space_group_name_H-M   'P 1'
#
loop_
_entity.id
_entity.type
_entity.pdbx_description
1 polymer ?
#
loop_
_entity_poly.entity_id
_entity_poly.type
_entity_poly.pdbx_seq_one_letter_code
_entity_poly.pdbx_strand_id
1 'polypeptide(L)'
;MAIDHNENHAKKFIESRGFTCERFTKQEMKKGRTPDFRVYQNGEFRFYCEVKGISMDNWVDDLLAAAPPGEIVEGSRSYPVFNRIGKDIYEAVNQFDAVNPRLESANVIVFVNNEGSHCDYGNLLNTITGNFFSECGKVYPIYQKYSGGRIKDLKRRVHMFVWLEPSGKHYFLFNDLKRSHERNLCLWLGKDPDKI
;
A
#
# COMPACT_ATOMS: atom_id res chain seq x y z
N MET A 1 3.32 16.24 16.64
CA MET A 1 2.42 16.24 15.47
C MET A 1 1.51 15.06 15.69
N ALA A 2 0.18 15.22 15.61
CA ALA A 2 -0.72 14.09 15.81
C ALA A 2 -0.44 13.06 14.70
N ILE A 3 -0.22 11.80 15.08
CA ILE A 3 -0.09 10.71 14.11
C ILE A 3 -1.51 10.43 13.59
N ASP A 4 -1.64 10.33 12.26
CA ASP A 4 -2.90 9.96 11.59
C ASP A 4 -3.40 8.61 12.14
N HIS A 5 -4.72 8.36 12.11
CA HIS A 5 -5.26 7.10 12.62
C HIS A 5 -4.66 5.87 11.91
N ASN A 6 -4.48 5.95 10.59
CA ASN A 6 -3.90 4.85 9.80
C ASN A 6 -2.42 4.70 10.09
N GLU A 7 -1.68 5.81 10.16
CA GLU A 7 -0.27 5.80 10.54
C GLU A 7 -0.06 5.16 11.92
N ASN A 8 -0.93 5.44 12.90
CA ASN A 8 -0.88 4.83 14.23
C ASN A 8 -1.14 3.32 14.17
N HIS A 9 -2.10 2.88 13.37
CA HIS A 9 -2.41 1.46 13.22
C HIS A 9 -1.24 0.71 12.56
N ALA A 10 -0.74 1.24 11.44
CA ALA A 10 0.44 0.69 10.77
C ALA A 10 1.67 0.68 11.68
N LYS A 11 1.90 1.75 12.43
CA LYS A 11 2.98 1.84 13.42
C LYS A 11 2.88 0.75 14.47
N LYS A 12 1.72 0.59 15.14
CA LYS A 12 1.51 -0.47 16.14
C LYS A 12 1.74 -1.86 15.55
N PHE A 13 1.27 -2.10 14.32
CA PHE A 13 1.48 -3.35 13.62
C PHE A 13 2.98 -3.63 13.40
N ILE A 14 3.74 -2.63 12.95
CA ILE A 14 5.19 -2.75 12.71
C ILE A 14 5.92 -2.94 14.06
N GLU A 15 5.62 -2.14 15.06
CA GLU A 15 6.28 -2.18 16.38
C GLU A 15 6.00 -3.49 17.13
N SER A 16 4.82 -4.09 16.95
CA SER A 16 4.50 -5.42 17.51
C SER A 16 5.42 -6.54 17.00
N ARG A 17 6.21 -6.30 15.96
CA ARG A 17 7.19 -7.22 15.37
C ARG A 17 8.64 -6.88 15.75
N GLY A 18 8.85 -6.04 16.76
CA GLY A 18 10.17 -5.68 17.27
C GLY A 18 10.88 -4.60 16.46
N PHE A 19 10.14 -3.80 15.69
CA PHE A 19 10.64 -2.64 14.98
C PHE A 19 10.33 -1.35 15.73
N THR A 20 10.97 -0.27 15.31
CA THR A 20 10.65 1.11 15.72
C THR A 20 10.37 1.95 14.47
N CYS A 21 9.29 2.72 14.49
CA CYS A 21 8.95 3.64 13.40
C CYS A 21 9.29 5.07 13.77
N GLU A 22 10.13 5.72 12.96
CA GLU A 22 10.49 7.13 13.09
C GLU A 22 9.98 7.93 11.89
N ARG A 23 9.27 9.03 12.16
CA ARG A 23 8.87 9.97 11.11
C ARG A 23 10.05 10.79 10.62
N PHE A 24 9.96 11.28 9.40
CA PHE A 24 10.83 12.36 8.93
C PHE A 24 10.58 13.62 9.74
N THR A 25 11.63 14.38 9.99
CA THR A 25 11.54 15.65 10.71
C THR A 25 10.77 16.68 9.87
N LYS A 26 10.20 17.69 10.54
CA LYS A 26 9.54 18.82 9.84
C LYS A 26 10.45 19.51 8.82
N GLN A 27 11.76 19.54 9.06
CA GLN A 27 12.72 20.14 8.13
C GLN A 27 12.93 19.27 6.89
N GLU A 28 13.01 17.95 7.05
CA GLU A 28 13.09 17.01 5.93
C GLU A 28 11.83 17.05 5.06
N MET A 29 10.64 17.04 5.68
CA MET A 29 9.36 17.12 4.98
C MET A 29 9.15 18.43 4.21
N LYS A 30 9.82 19.52 4.63
CA LYS A 30 9.79 20.80 3.89
C LYS A 30 10.67 20.80 2.64
N LYS A 31 11.71 19.95 2.60
CA LYS A 31 12.67 19.89 1.49
C LYS A 31 12.15 19.07 0.32
N GLY A 32 11.15 18.22 0.53
CA GLY A 32 10.59 17.38 -0.52
C GLY A 32 9.61 16.36 0.02
N ARG A 33 9.19 15.45 -0.86
CA ARG A 33 8.34 14.33 -0.49
C ARG A 33 9.12 13.35 0.37
N THR A 34 8.46 12.79 1.37
CA THR A 34 9.02 11.72 2.20
C THR A 34 7.95 10.65 2.36
N PRO A 35 8.34 9.38 2.55
CA PRO A 35 7.42 8.39 3.07
C PRO A 35 7.11 8.68 4.54
N ASP A 36 6.08 8.04 5.09
CA ASP A 36 5.67 8.27 6.48
C ASP A 36 6.73 7.89 7.51
N PHE A 37 7.40 6.74 7.32
CA PHE A 37 8.34 6.20 8.30
C PHE A 37 9.67 5.74 7.70
N ARG A 38 10.72 5.97 8.49
CA ARG A 38 11.93 5.13 8.53
C ARG A 38 11.72 4.05 9.58
N VAL A 39 11.94 2.80 9.21
CA VAL A 39 11.74 1.66 10.12
C VAL A 39 13.08 1.07 10.52
N TYR A 40 13.26 0.90 11.82
CA TYR A 40 14.48 0.43 12.46
C TYR A 40 14.25 -0.85 13.23
N GLN A 41 15.29 -1.66 13.39
CA GLN A 41 15.31 -2.83 14.26
C GLN A 41 16.63 -2.86 15.01
N ASN A 42 16.58 -2.92 16.34
CA ASN A 42 17.78 -2.85 17.20
C ASN A 42 18.67 -1.62 16.89
N GLY A 43 18.05 -0.48 16.53
CA GLY A 43 18.75 0.76 16.16
C GLY A 43 19.29 0.81 14.72
N GLU A 44 19.24 -0.30 13.97
CA GLU A 44 19.67 -0.33 12.57
C GLU A 44 18.51 -0.02 11.62
N PHE A 45 18.76 0.84 10.63
CA PHE A 45 17.78 1.11 9.58
C PHE A 45 17.51 -0.13 8.74
N ARG A 46 16.22 -0.40 8.44
CA ARG A 46 15.79 -1.57 7.68
C ARG A 46 15.09 -1.21 6.38
N PHE A 47 14.08 -0.34 6.44
CA PHE A 47 13.28 0.01 5.26
C PHE A 47 12.52 1.33 5.40
N TYR A 48 12.09 1.87 4.27
CA TYR A 48 11.12 2.95 4.20
C TYR A 48 9.70 2.39 4.14
N CYS A 49 8.77 3.02 4.86
CA CYS A 49 7.38 2.61 4.91
C CYS A 49 6.46 3.79 4.60
N GLU A 50 5.55 3.60 3.65
CA GLU A 50 4.44 4.51 3.37
C GLU A 50 3.13 3.86 3.80
N VAL A 51 2.24 4.63 4.42
CA VAL A 51 0.93 4.18 4.89
C VAL A 51 -0.16 4.75 4.01
N LYS A 52 -1.09 3.90 3.57
CA LYS A 52 -2.24 4.29 2.76
C LYS A 52 -3.52 3.77 3.40
N GLY A 53 -4.37 4.68 3.87
CA GLY A 53 -5.71 4.34 4.31
C GLY A 53 -6.60 4.08 3.11
N ILE A 54 -7.25 2.92 3.06
CA ILE A 54 -8.31 2.63 2.09
C ILE A 54 -9.65 2.96 2.77
N SER A 55 -10.31 4.01 2.28
CA SER A 55 -11.61 4.53 2.76
C SER A 55 -12.56 4.77 1.60
N MET A 56 -13.87 4.71 1.86
CA MET A 56 -14.93 4.68 0.84
C MET A 56 -14.77 5.80 -0.20
N ASP A 57 -15.19 5.51 -1.45
CA ASP A 57 -15.30 6.59 -2.44
C ASP A 57 -16.44 7.50 -2.02
N ASN A 58 -16.12 8.66 -1.44
CA ASN A 58 -17.12 9.69 -1.20
C ASN A 58 -17.54 10.36 -2.52
N TRP A 59 -17.07 9.90 -3.70
CA TRP A 59 -17.35 10.53 -4.99
C TRP A 59 -18.84 10.78 -5.27
N VAL A 60 -19.73 9.85 -4.92
CA VAL A 60 -21.18 10.08 -5.07
C VAL A 60 -21.65 11.15 -4.09
N ASP A 61 -21.16 11.11 -2.85
CA ASP A 61 -21.50 12.11 -1.83
C ASP A 61 -20.94 13.50 -2.19
N ASP A 62 -19.74 13.57 -2.76
CA ASP A 62 -19.07 14.77 -3.24
C ASP A 62 -19.82 15.34 -4.46
N LEU A 63 -20.27 14.48 -5.38
CA LEU A 63 -21.12 14.88 -6.51
C LEU A 63 -22.47 15.38 -6.05
N LEU A 64 -23.09 14.69 -5.10
CA LEU A 64 -24.37 15.08 -4.52
C LEU A 64 -24.24 16.42 -3.77
N ALA A 65 -23.15 16.61 -3.02
CA ALA A 65 -22.85 17.86 -2.33
C ALA A 65 -22.56 19.02 -3.31
N ALA A 66 -21.98 18.72 -4.47
CA ALA A 66 -21.71 19.70 -5.52
C ALA A 66 -22.92 19.97 -6.44
N ALA A 67 -23.97 19.13 -6.38
CA ALA A 67 -25.13 19.25 -7.25
C ALA A 67 -26.13 20.32 -6.76
N PRO A 68 -26.69 21.15 -7.66
CA PRO A 68 -27.83 22.01 -7.39
C PRO A 68 -29.04 21.26 -6.79
N PRO A 69 -29.84 21.91 -5.92
CA PRO A 69 -31.06 21.32 -5.38
C PRO A 69 -32.03 20.88 -6.49
N GLY A 70 -32.46 19.62 -6.45
CA GLY A 70 -33.41 19.05 -7.41
C GLY A 70 -32.77 18.34 -8.61
N GLU A 71 -31.44 18.32 -8.72
CA GLU A 71 -30.74 17.57 -9.76
C GLU A 71 -30.46 16.12 -9.31
N ILE A 72 -30.75 15.15 -10.19
CA ILE A 72 -30.44 13.74 -9.95
C ILE A 72 -29.00 13.49 -10.39
N VAL A 73 -28.14 13.12 -9.45
CA VAL A 73 -26.78 12.66 -9.76
C VAL A 73 -26.80 11.14 -9.96
N GLU A 74 -26.50 10.71 -11.19
CA GLU A 74 -26.33 9.30 -11.54
C GLU A 74 -25.05 9.12 -12.36
N GLY A 75 -24.30 8.05 -12.10
CA GLY A 75 -23.14 7.68 -12.91
C GLY A 75 -22.66 6.27 -12.62
N SER A 76 -22.56 5.43 -13.66
CA SER A 76 -21.91 4.13 -13.57
C SER A 76 -20.40 4.30 -13.71
N ARG A 77 -19.64 4.06 -12.63
CA ARG A 77 -18.18 4.07 -12.68
C ARG A 77 -17.62 2.65 -12.68
N SER A 78 -16.75 2.35 -13.65
CA SER A 78 -16.01 1.08 -13.65
C SER A 78 -14.97 1.07 -12.52
N TYR A 79 -15.22 0.24 -11.50
CA TYR A 79 -14.28 -0.24 -10.48
C TYR A 79 -13.33 0.82 -9.87
N PRO A 80 -13.82 1.66 -8.94
CA PRO A 80 -13.03 2.73 -8.30
C PRO A 80 -11.83 2.21 -7.50
N VAL A 81 -11.92 1.00 -6.93
CA VAL A 81 -10.91 0.47 -6.01
C VAL A 81 -9.55 0.19 -6.65
N PHE A 82 -9.51 -0.43 -7.85
CA PHE A 82 -8.24 -0.73 -8.53
C PHE A 82 -7.50 0.53 -8.97
N ASN A 83 -8.26 1.55 -9.41
CA ASN A 83 -7.71 2.86 -9.77
C ASN A 83 -7.16 3.60 -8.55
N ARG A 84 -7.83 3.49 -7.40
CA ARG A 84 -7.37 4.07 -6.13
C ARG A 84 -6.09 3.42 -5.65
N ILE A 85 -6.07 2.09 -5.54
CA ILE A 85 -4.86 1.33 -5.19
C ILE A 85 -3.72 1.69 -6.16
N GLY A 86 -4.00 1.77 -7.46
CA GLY A 86 -3.01 2.18 -8.46
C GLY A 86 -2.48 3.62 -8.26
N LYS A 87 -3.35 4.56 -7.87
CA LYS A 87 -2.96 5.94 -7.53
C LYS A 87 -2.12 5.97 -6.26
N ASP A 88 -2.51 5.24 -5.22
CA ASP A 88 -1.80 5.17 -3.94
C ASP A 88 -0.39 4.61 -4.11
N ILE A 89 -0.23 3.56 -4.93
CA ILE A 89 1.07 3.01 -5.31
C ILE A 89 1.89 4.07 -6.05
N TYR A 90 1.30 4.77 -7.02
CA TYR A 90 1.98 5.84 -7.75
C TYR A 90 2.50 6.94 -6.81
N GLU A 91 1.68 7.39 -5.86
CA GLU A 91 2.06 8.43 -4.91
C GLU A 91 3.15 7.96 -3.96
N ALA A 92 3.00 6.77 -3.39
CA ALA A 92 3.99 6.14 -2.51
C ALA A 92 5.35 5.98 -3.20
N VAL A 93 5.37 5.54 -4.45
CA VAL A 93 6.60 5.39 -5.23
C VAL A 93 7.30 6.73 -5.44
N ASN A 94 6.56 7.81 -5.69
CA ASN A 94 7.18 9.13 -5.79
C ASN A 94 7.76 9.62 -4.45
N GLN A 95 7.16 9.24 -3.32
CA GLN A 95 7.71 9.51 -1.99
C GLN A 95 8.98 8.70 -1.74
N PHE A 96 9.00 7.41 -2.13
CA PHE A 96 10.20 6.59 -2.07
C PHE A 96 11.31 7.11 -2.97
N ASP A 97 11.01 7.55 -4.19
CA ASP A 97 12.02 8.01 -5.15
C ASP A 97 12.72 9.29 -4.70
N ALA A 98 12.03 10.11 -3.89
CA ALA A 98 12.63 11.29 -3.28
C ALA A 98 13.71 10.97 -2.25
N VAL A 99 13.65 9.80 -1.58
CA VAL A 99 14.56 9.44 -0.48
C VAL A 99 15.42 8.19 -0.75
N ASN A 100 15.01 7.33 -1.68
CA ASN A 100 15.62 6.06 -2.05
C ASN A 100 15.63 5.86 -3.59
N PRO A 101 16.16 6.81 -4.39
CA PRO A 101 16.07 6.76 -5.85
C PRO A 101 16.79 5.54 -6.46
N ARG A 102 17.84 5.05 -5.80
CA ARG A 102 18.68 3.92 -6.22
C ARG A 102 18.19 2.56 -5.73
N LEU A 103 17.11 2.52 -4.94
CA LEU A 103 16.57 1.30 -4.35
C LEU A 103 17.65 0.51 -3.58
N GLU A 104 18.44 1.21 -2.78
CA GLU A 104 19.49 0.63 -1.91
C GLU A 104 18.89 -0.02 -0.68
N SER A 105 17.69 0.41 -0.29
CA SER A 105 16.91 -0.16 0.81
C SER A 105 15.54 -0.63 0.34
N ALA A 106 14.89 -1.49 1.13
CA ALA A 106 13.54 -1.93 0.84
C ALA A 106 12.53 -0.79 1.03
N ASN A 107 11.46 -0.84 0.22
CA ASN A 107 10.31 0.06 0.29
C ASN A 107 9.08 -0.80 0.55
N VAL A 108 8.31 -0.43 1.56
CA VAL A 108 7.12 -1.17 2.02
C VAL A 108 5.92 -0.23 1.98
N ILE A 109 4.80 -0.70 1.43
CA ILE A 109 3.53 0.01 1.53
C ILE A 109 2.63 -0.76 2.49
N VAL A 110 2.10 -0.07 3.50
CA VAL A 110 1.07 -0.61 4.40
C VAL A 110 -0.26 -0.01 4.04
N PHE A 111 -1.16 -0.84 3.52
CA PHE A 111 -2.56 -0.50 3.33
C PHE A 111 -3.35 -0.81 4.60
N VAL A 112 -4.01 0.22 5.15
CA VAL A 112 -4.93 0.08 6.28
C VAL A 112 -6.34 0.10 5.72
N ASN A 113 -7.01 -1.05 5.73
CA ASN A 113 -8.39 -1.15 5.29
C ASN A 113 -9.31 -0.58 6.38
N ASN A 114 -10.02 0.50 6.08
CA ASN A 114 -11.03 1.08 6.97
C ASN A 114 -12.47 0.73 6.55
N GLU A 115 -12.66 0.10 5.39
CA GLU A 115 -13.97 -0.19 4.79
C GLU A 115 -14.53 -1.59 5.12
N GLY A 116 -13.75 -2.45 5.77
CA GLY A 116 -14.15 -3.83 6.02
C GLY A 116 -14.36 -4.61 4.72
N SER A 117 -15.51 -5.27 4.55
CA SER A 117 -15.74 -6.28 3.49
C SER A 117 -15.89 -5.73 2.06
N HIS A 118 -15.96 -4.41 1.86
CA HIS A 118 -16.14 -3.82 0.51
C HIS A 118 -14.84 -3.69 -0.28
N CYS A 119 -13.70 -3.76 0.41
CA CYS A 119 -12.38 -3.81 -0.18
C CYS A 119 -11.56 -4.86 0.55
N ASP A 120 -11.01 -5.82 -0.17
CA ASP A 120 -10.25 -6.92 0.42
C ASP A 120 -8.83 -7.01 -0.15
N TYR A 121 -8.04 -7.88 0.46
CA TYR A 121 -6.71 -8.22 -0.04
C TYR A 121 -6.74 -8.71 -1.51
N GLY A 122 -7.82 -9.35 -1.95
CA GLY A 122 -8.01 -9.77 -3.34
C GLY A 122 -7.98 -8.59 -4.29
N ASN A 123 -8.53 -7.43 -3.93
CA ASN A 123 -8.42 -6.21 -4.74
C ASN A 123 -6.97 -5.75 -4.92
N LEU A 124 -6.15 -5.78 -3.87
CA LEU A 124 -4.72 -5.50 -3.96
C LEU A 124 -4.03 -6.52 -4.86
N LEU A 125 -4.22 -7.81 -4.61
CA LEU A 125 -3.59 -8.88 -5.40
C LEU A 125 -3.94 -8.76 -6.88
N ASN A 126 -5.21 -8.52 -7.20
CA ASN A 126 -5.69 -8.34 -8.57
C ASN A 126 -5.09 -7.09 -9.22
N THR A 127 -4.94 -5.99 -8.47
CA THR A 127 -4.31 -4.75 -8.96
C THR A 127 -2.82 -4.96 -9.28
N ILE A 128 -2.10 -5.63 -8.38
CA ILE A 128 -0.65 -5.83 -8.53
C ILE A 128 -0.34 -6.86 -9.62
N THR A 129 -1.08 -7.96 -9.69
CA THR A 129 -0.82 -9.06 -10.64
C THR A 129 -1.50 -8.85 -12.00
N GLY A 130 -2.60 -8.12 -12.04
CA GLY A 130 -3.45 -7.99 -13.22
C GLY A 130 -4.34 -9.22 -13.47
N ASN A 131 -4.41 -10.13 -12.51
CA ASN A 131 -5.09 -11.40 -12.63
C ASN A 131 -6.22 -11.49 -11.62
N PHE A 132 -7.31 -12.16 -11.98
CA PHE A 132 -8.36 -12.62 -11.09
C PHE A 132 -8.09 -14.09 -10.74
N PHE A 133 -8.11 -14.40 -9.45
CA PHE A 133 -7.90 -15.75 -8.92
C PHE A 133 -9.25 -16.30 -8.47
N SER A 134 -9.79 -17.25 -9.23
CA SER A 134 -11.06 -17.90 -8.89
C SER A 134 -10.88 -18.96 -7.80
N GLU A 135 -11.95 -19.28 -7.09
CA GLU A 135 -11.96 -20.33 -6.05
C GLU A 135 -11.56 -21.72 -6.57
N CYS A 136 -11.80 -22.00 -7.86
CA CYS A 136 -11.40 -23.25 -8.51
C CYS A 136 -9.92 -23.30 -8.94
N GLY A 137 -9.11 -22.30 -8.55
CA GLY A 137 -7.69 -22.21 -8.88
C GLY A 137 -7.39 -21.70 -10.29
N LYS A 138 -8.40 -21.40 -11.11
CA LYS A 138 -8.20 -20.77 -12.42
C LYS A 138 -7.81 -19.31 -12.26
N VAL A 139 -6.87 -18.88 -13.10
CA VAL A 139 -6.33 -17.52 -13.14
C VAL A 139 -6.75 -16.85 -14.45
N TYR A 140 -7.36 -15.68 -14.36
CA TYR A 140 -7.87 -14.93 -15.52
C TYR A 140 -7.22 -13.54 -15.60
N PRO A 141 -6.53 -13.18 -16.69
CA PRO A 141 -5.81 -11.90 -16.81
C PRO A 141 -6.74 -10.72 -17.14
N ILE A 142 -7.85 -10.57 -16.43
CA ILE A 142 -8.89 -9.57 -16.71
C ILE A 142 -8.61 -8.18 -16.12
N TYR A 143 -7.62 -8.07 -15.23
CA TYR A 143 -7.22 -6.81 -14.58
C TYR A 143 -5.90 -6.24 -15.11
N GLN A 144 -5.40 -6.77 -16.24
CA GLN A 144 -4.14 -6.34 -16.85
C GLN A 144 -4.08 -4.86 -17.18
N LYS A 145 -5.22 -4.22 -17.48
CA LYS A 145 -5.28 -2.77 -17.72
C LYS A 145 -4.84 -1.93 -16.52
N TYR A 146 -5.03 -2.43 -15.30
CA TYR A 146 -4.60 -1.74 -14.07
C TYR A 146 -3.12 -2.05 -13.79
N SER A 147 -2.79 -3.33 -13.76
CA SER A 147 -1.46 -3.83 -13.41
C SER A 147 -0.38 -3.49 -14.44
N GLY A 148 -0.72 -3.56 -15.72
CA GLY A 148 0.14 -3.26 -16.87
C GLY A 148 0.00 -1.82 -17.37
N GLY A 149 -0.87 -1.02 -16.75
CA GLY A 149 -1.04 0.40 -17.03
C GLY A 149 -0.11 1.26 -16.19
N ARG A 150 -0.68 2.27 -15.50
CA ARG A 150 0.06 3.30 -14.75
C ARG A 150 1.09 2.76 -13.76
N ILE A 151 0.83 1.60 -13.15
CA ILE A 151 1.69 1.03 -12.11
C ILE A 151 2.65 -0.07 -12.60
N LYS A 152 2.70 -0.35 -13.91
CA LYS A 152 3.48 -1.46 -14.49
C LYS A 152 4.90 -1.55 -13.96
N ASP A 153 5.61 -0.42 -14.03
CA ASP A 153 7.00 -0.34 -13.58
C ASP A 153 7.10 0.22 -12.16
N LEU A 154 6.10 0.97 -11.69
CA LEU A 154 6.10 1.58 -10.36
C LEU A 154 5.98 0.54 -9.26
N LYS A 155 5.11 -0.47 -9.43
CA LYS A 155 4.97 -1.55 -8.46
C LYS A 155 6.31 -2.24 -8.20
N ARG A 156 7.22 -2.24 -9.19
CA ARG A 156 8.57 -2.80 -9.07
C ARG A 156 9.50 -2.06 -8.10
N ARG A 157 9.13 -0.84 -7.71
CA ARG A 157 9.88 -0.05 -6.74
C ARG A 157 9.45 -0.34 -5.30
N VAL A 158 8.38 -1.13 -5.13
CA VAL A 158 7.86 -1.59 -3.84
C VAL A 158 8.22 -3.06 -3.68
N HIS A 159 8.84 -3.39 -2.55
CA HIS A 159 9.38 -4.72 -2.28
C HIS A 159 8.37 -5.59 -1.51
N MET A 160 7.51 -4.95 -0.71
CA MET A 160 6.45 -5.62 0.02
C MET A 160 5.24 -4.72 0.16
N PHE A 161 4.06 -5.31 -0.05
CA PHE A 161 2.79 -4.73 0.34
C PHE A 161 2.26 -5.47 1.56
N VAL A 162 1.78 -4.71 2.54
CA VAL A 162 1.09 -5.23 3.72
C VAL A 162 -0.35 -4.76 3.65
N TRP A 163 -1.30 -5.68 3.80
CA TRP A 163 -2.71 -5.37 3.92
C TRP A 163 -3.17 -5.64 5.34
N LEU A 164 -3.71 -4.63 6.02
CA LEU A 164 -4.23 -4.73 7.38
C LEU A 164 -5.76 -4.63 7.36
N GLU A 165 -6.43 -5.68 7.83
CA GLU A 165 -7.88 -5.70 7.99
C GLU A 165 -8.32 -5.09 9.33
N PRO A 166 -9.53 -4.52 9.44
CA PRO A 166 -10.10 -4.08 10.71
C PRO A 166 -10.17 -5.19 11.77
N SER A 167 -10.30 -6.45 11.33
CA SER A 167 -10.34 -7.63 12.20
C SER A 167 -8.99 -7.99 12.85
N GLY A 168 -7.90 -7.31 12.47
CA GLY A 168 -6.54 -7.64 12.88
C GLY A 168 -5.87 -8.71 12.01
N LYS A 169 -6.61 -9.33 11.07
CA LYS A 169 -6.01 -10.18 10.04
C LYS A 169 -5.12 -9.34 9.12
N HIS A 170 -4.04 -9.92 8.65
CA HIS A 170 -3.10 -9.24 7.78
C HIS A 170 -2.55 -10.17 6.70
N TYR A 171 -2.14 -9.58 5.59
CA TYR A 171 -1.60 -10.30 4.45
C TYR A 171 -0.32 -9.61 3.95
N PHE A 172 0.60 -10.42 3.45
CA PHE A 172 1.83 -9.96 2.82
C PHE A 172 1.80 -10.30 1.34
N LEU A 173 2.28 -9.38 0.51
CA LEU A 173 2.53 -9.61 -0.90
C LEU A 173 3.95 -9.12 -1.22
N PHE A 174 4.85 -10.06 -1.50
CA PHE A 174 6.22 -9.76 -1.88
C PHE A 174 6.32 -9.54 -3.38
N ASN A 175 7.21 -8.64 -3.79
CA ASN A 175 7.52 -8.40 -5.19
C ASN A 175 8.93 -8.92 -5.50
N ASP A 176 9.00 -9.93 -6.36
CA ASP A 176 10.19 -10.78 -6.62
C ASP A 176 11.26 -10.10 -7.48
N LEU A 177 11.80 -8.96 -7.02
CA LEU A 177 12.71 -8.14 -7.84
C LEU A 177 14.13 -8.07 -7.29
N LYS A 178 14.30 -8.29 -5.98
CA LYS A 178 15.60 -8.42 -5.33
C LYS A 178 15.50 -9.43 -4.20
N ARG A 179 15.96 -10.66 -4.46
CA ARG A 179 16.01 -11.74 -3.47
C ARG A 179 16.69 -11.34 -2.15
N SER A 180 17.67 -10.43 -2.18
CA SER A 180 18.32 -9.92 -0.97
C SER A 180 17.37 -9.12 -0.09
N HIS A 181 16.55 -8.24 -0.67
CA HIS A 181 15.55 -7.45 0.07
C HIS A 181 14.42 -8.33 0.57
N GLU A 182 13.94 -9.25 -0.27
CA GLU A 182 12.92 -10.23 0.11
C GLU A 182 13.39 -11.11 1.27
N ARG A 183 14.59 -11.69 1.20
CA ARG A 183 15.18 -12.48 2.28
C ARG A 183 15.25 -11.69 3.58
N ASN A 184 15.69 -10.44 3.52
CA ASN A 184 15.73 -9.57 4.69
C ASN A 184 14.33 -9.32 5.25
N LEU A 185 13.35 -8.99 4.40
CA LEU A 185 11.95 -8.80 4.79
C LEU A 185 11.31 -10.09 5.36
N CYS A 186 11.65 -11.27 4.84
CA CYS A 186 11.15 -12.56 5.33
C CYS A 186 11.72 -12.87 6.71
N LEU A 187 13.04 -12.74 6.88
CA LEU A 187 13.71 -12.89 8.17
C LEU A 187 13.11 -11.92 9.21
N TRP A 188 12.79 -10.69 8.81
CA TRP A 188 12.12 -9.69 9.65
C TRP A 188 10.72 -10.10 10.10
N LEU A 189 9.97 -10.80 9.24
CA LEU A 189 8.62 -11.27 9.54
C LEU A 189 8.61 -12.63 10.26
N GLY A 190 9.78 -13.18 10.62
CA GLY A 190 9.89 -14.53 11.17
C GLY A 190 9.42 -15.60 10.18
N LYS A 191 9.48 -15.31 8.87
CA LYS A 191 9.11 -16.21 7.79
C LYS A 191 10.38 -16.78 7.18
N ASP A 192 10.34 -18.07 6.90
CA ASP A 192 11.38 -18.77 6.18
C ASP A 192 11.31 -18.37 4.70
N PRO A 193 12.30 -17.64 4.15
CA PRO A 193 12.29 -17.18 2.77
C PRO A 193 12.24 -18.34 1.76
N ASP A 194 12.63 -19.55 2.15
CA ASP A 194 12.62 -20.74 1.30
C ASP A 194 11.25 -21.46 1.32
N LYS A 195 10.27 -20.94 2.07
CA LYS A 195 8.92 -21.52 2.23
C LYS A 195 7.79 -20.57 1.83
N ILE A 196 8.11 -19.50 1.09
CA ILE A 196 7.14 -18.52 0.58
C ILE A 196 6.92 -18.75 -0.92
#